data_AF-A0A350BCX8-F1
#
_entry.id   AF-A0A350BCX8-F1
#
_cell.length_a   1.000
_cell.length_b   1.000
_cell.length_c   1.000
_cell.angle_alpha   90.00
_cell.angle_beta   90.00
_cell.angle_gamma   90.00
#
_symmetry.space_group_name_H-M   'P 1'
#
loop_
_entity.id
_entity.type
_entity.pdbx_description
1 polymer ?
#
loop_
_entity_poly.entity_id
_entity_poly.type
_entity_poly.pdbx_seq_one_letter_code
_entity_poly.pdbx_strand_id
1 'polypeptide(L)' 'MDELTLEAQNHMKKSIEALHANFNTLRTGRANAALLDRIEVDYYGDKILLNQIA' A
#
# COMPACT_ATOMS: atom_id res chain seq x y z
N MET A 1 22.83 6.51 24.18
CA MET A 1 21.45 6.91 24.52
C MET A 1 20.69 7.35 23.28
N ASP A 2 21.30 8.11 22.37
CA ASP A 2 20.63 8.62 21.17
C ASP A 2 20.25 7.55 20.12
N GLU A 3 21.00 6.44 20.06
CA GLU A 3 20.77 5.34 19.12
C GLU A 3 19.46 4.58 19.41
N LEU A 4 19.15 4.36 20.70
CA LEU A 4 17.91 3.70 21.13
C LEU A 4 16.68 4.56 20.80
N THR A 5 16.81 5.88 20.94
CA THR A 5 15.75 6.83 20.58
C THR A 5 15.51 6.87 19.07
N LEU A 6 16.57 6.79 18.27
CA LEU A 6 16.48 6.75 16.81
C LEU A 6 15.79 5.45 16.33
N GLU A 7 16.15 4.32 16.93
CA GLU A 7 15.53 3.03 16.65
C GLU A 7 14.03 3.05 17.00
N ALA A 8 13.68 3.55 18.18
CA ALA A 8 12.28 3.71 18.58
C ALA A 8 11.49 4.61 17.61
N GLN A 9 12.06 5.73 17.15
CA GLN A 9 11.44 6.60 16.15
C GLN A 9 11.23 5.87 14.80
N ASN A 10 12.19 5.08 14.36
CA ASN A 10 12.07 4.29 13.13
C ASN A 10 10.96 3.25 13.22
N HIS A 11 10.84 2.56 14.36
CA HIS A 11 9.74 1.61 14.61
C HIS A 11 8.38 2.28 14.66
N MET A 12 8.27 3.45 15.29
CA MET A 12 7.04 4.23 15.31
C MET A 12 6.65 4.69 13.90
N LYS A 13 7.60 5.19 13.12
CA LYS A 13 7.36 5.61 11.74
C LYS A 13 6.87 4.46 10.86
N LYS A 14 7.50 3.28 10.99
CA LYS A 14 7.09 2.06 10.28
C LYS A 14 5.68 1.60 10.66
N SER A 15 5.30 1.75 11.94
CA SER A 15 3.96 1.41 12.43
C SER A 15 2.90 2.34 11.85
N ILE A 16 3.20 3.64 11.75
CA ILE A 16 2.33 4.64 11.12
C ILE A 16 2.19 4.35 9.61
N GLU A 17 3.28 4.02 8.94
CA GLU A 17 3.26 3.68 7.51
C GLU A 17 2.41 2.42 7.23
N ALA A 18 2.55 1.38 8.06
CA ALA A 18 1.72 0.18 7.98
C ALA A 18 0.23 0.49 8.23
N LEU A 19 -0.07 1.40 9.16
CA LEU A 19 -1.43 1.85 9.42
C LEU A 19 -2.03 2.57 8.20
N HIS A 20 -1.29 3.48 7.56
CA HIS A 20 -1.71 4.15 6.33
C HIS A 20 -1.92 3.17 5.17
N ALA A 21 -1.03 2.20 5.00
CA ALA A 21 -1.18 1.15 3.98
C ALA A 21 -2.47 0.33 4.21
N ASN A 22 -2.76 -0.02 5.46
CA ASN A 22 -3.98 -0.72 5.82
C ASN A 22 -5.24 0.13 5.58
N PHE A 23 -5.19 1.44 5.87
CA PHE A 23 -6.30 2.34 5.56
C PHE A 23 -6.52 2.54 4.05
N ASN A 24 -5.46 2.54 3.25
CA ASN A 24 -5.58 2.64 1.79
C ASN A 24 -6.28 1.42 1.17
N THR A 25 -6.11 0.24 1.78
CA THR A 25 -6.78 -0.99 1.35
C THR A 25 -8.20 -1.14 1.94
N LEU A 26 -8.56 -0.35 2.95
CA LEU A 26 -9.86 -0.40 3.60
C LEU A 26 -10.91 0.36 2.77
N ARG A 27 -11.96 -0.36 2.35
CA ARG A 27 -13.07 0.15 1.54
C ARG A 27 -14.00 1.05 2.39
N THR A 28 -13.63 2.31 2.60
CA THR A 28 -14.39 3.29 3.40
C THR A 28 -15.54 3.97 2.63
N GLY A 29 -16.08 3.33 1.60
CA GLY A 29 -17.20 3.87 0.80
C GLY A 29 -16.83 5.02 -0.16
N ARG A 30 -15.68 5.67 0.03
CA ARG A 30 -15.01 6.45 -1.02
C ARG A 30 -14.18 5.48 -1.85
N ALA A 31 -14.48 5.36 -3.14
CA ALA A 31 -13.71 4.52 -4.06
C ALA A 31 -12.23 4.96 -4.04
N ASN A 32 -11.36 4.11 -3.50
CA ASN A 32 -9.92 4.33 -3.51
C ASN A 32 -9.36 3.68 -4.78
N ALA A 33 -8.69 4.46 -5.63
CA ALA A 33 -8.05 3.98 -6.86
C ALA A 33 -7.00 2.88 -6.57
N ALA A 34 -6.45 2.85 -5.35
CA ALA A 34 -5.53 1.80 -4.89
C ALA A 34 -6.15 0.39 -4.87
N LEU A 35 -7.48 0.26 -4.97
CA LEU A 35 -8.13 -1.04 -5.11
C LEU A 35 -7.92 -1.65 -6.51
N LEU A 36 -7.83 -0.80 -7.56
CA LEU A 36 -7.62 -1.24 -8.93
C LEU A 36 -6.17 -1.66 -9.21
N ASP A 37 -5.21 -1.18 -8.40
CA ASP A 37 -3.79 -1.56 -8.50
C ASP A 37 -3.54 -3.07 -8.28
N ARG A 38 -4.45 -3.75 -7.58
CA ARG A 38 -4.38 -5.19 -7.31
C ARG A 38 -5.15 -6.04 -8.31
N ILE A 39 -5.82 -5.43 -9.30
CA ILE A 39 -6.59 -6.17 -10.29
C ILE A 39 -5.64 -6.57 -11.42
N GLU A 40 -5.37 -7.87 -11.50
CA GLU A 40 -4.70 -8.49 -12.63
C GLU A 40 -5.71 -8.64 -13.77
N VAL A 41 -5.37 -8.13 -14.96
CA VAL A 41 -6.14 -8.30 -16.18
C VAL A 41 -5.36 -9.22 -17.10
N ASP A 42 -6.03 -10.26 -17.61
CA ASP A 42 -5.47 -11.12 -18.65
C ASP A 42 -5.38 -10.32 -19.96
N TYR A 43 -4.17 -9.92 -20.32
CA TYR A 43 -3.89 -9.26 -21.59
C TYR A 43 -3.14 -10.25 -22.50
N TYR A 44 -3.81 -10.73 -23.53
CA TYR A 44 -3.26 -11.70 -24.50
C TYR A 44 -2.64 -12.97 -23.88
N GLY A 45 -3.17 -13.43 -22.75
CA GLY A 45 -2.73 -14.66 -22.08
C GLY A 45 -1.70 -14.47 -20.97
N ASP A 46 -1.22 -13.24 -20.76
CA ASP A 46 -0.38 -12.88 -19.61
C ASP A 46 -1.16 -12.00 -18.63
N LYS A 47 -1.01 -12.31 -17.33
CA LYS A 47 -1.59 -11.54 -16.23
C LYS A 47 -0.76 -10.28 -15.99
N ILE A 48 -1.32 -9.12 -16.35
CA ILE A 48 -0.67 -7.82 -16.15
C ILE A 48 -1.50 -7.01 -15.16
N LEU A 49 -0.84 -6.23 -14.30
CA LEU A 49 -1.51 -5.32 -13.37
C LEU A 49 -2.20 -4.20 -14.15
N LEU A 50 -3.48 -3.92 -13.86
CA LEU A 50 -4.28 -2.91 -14.57
C LEU A 50 -3.66 -1.51 -14.58
N ASN A 51 -2.92 -1.13 -13.52
CA ASN A 51 -2.19 0.14 -13.43
C ASN A 51 -1.15 0.32 -14.56
N GLN A 52 -0.59 -0.76 -15.09
CA GLN A 52 0.44 -0.67 -16.14
C GLN A 52 -0.14 -0.46 -17.55
N ILE A 53 -1.46 -0.66 -17.71
CA ILE A 53 -2.17 -0.53 -18.99
C ILE A 53 -2.93 0.81 -19.07
N ALA A 54 -3.19 1.46 -17.93
CA ALA A 54 -4.00 2.68 -17.80
C ALA A 54 -3.16 3.94 -17.54
#